data_AF-A0A7Y3EXZ6-F1
#
_entry.id   AF-A0A7Y3EXZ6-F1
#
_cell.length_a   1.000
_cell.length_b   1.000
_cell.length_c   1.000
_cell.angle_alpha   90.00
_cell.angle_beta   90.00
_cell.angle_gamma   90.00
#
_symmetry.space_group_name_H-M   'P 1'
#
loop_
_entity.id
_entity.type
_entity.pdbx_description
1 polymer ?
#
loop_
_entity_poly.entity_id
_entity_poly.type
_entity_poly.pdbx_seq_one_letter_code
_entity_poly.pdbx_strand_id
1 'polypeptide(L)'
;MTTAAPREVTTPHRKIPLEIPDGVAPTEFFNSPCNLRHLTRENGLLSNPQGFLLYRKAIGHSNLFDTSIIFDTSQRVLDPMGRPVRRDQLSREEKITFSRMTKVIMHYMLEKYPDPAQHLVFCGEASLDATWPLNKPGVPSIRMIHNHFMVFENSVLAASPHAAADNPNLTDSGHNGLFLQYLSDVYLRFFEVLDLEVLRPLPPDEGRLSITGYPQGLPSWEVCGGADSLNKGKFWTEYDMVLEGFLDFYRAFFALVAAEDTRIPHDAAYPDQIE
;
A
#
# COMPACT_ATOMS: atom_id res chain seq x y z
N MET A 1 10.18 -29.61 -7.86
CA MET A 1 9.84 -28.49 -6.98
C MET A 1 9.48 -27.31 -7.88
N THR A 2 8.27 -26.79 -7.79
CA THR A 2 7.88 -25.57 -8.51
C THR A 2 8.69 -24.39 -7.97
N THR A 3 9.43 -23.71 -8.83
CA THR A 3 10.14 -22.47 -8.50
C THR A 3 9.11 -21.40 -8.15
N ALA A 4 9.20 -20.82 -6.95
CA ALA A 4 8.39 -19.68 -6.56
C ALA A 4 8.78 -18.46 -7.43
N ALA A 5 7.79 -17.87 -8.10
CA ALA A 5 7.99 -16.75 -9.02
C ALA A 5 6.69 -15.90 -9.09
N PRO A 6 6.79 -14.59 -9.42
CA PRO A 6 5.62 -13.73 -9.51
C PRO A 6 4.61 -14.30 -10.51
N ARG A 7 3.32 -14.12 -10.22
CA ARG A 7 2.21 -14.65 -11.01
C ARG A 7 1.52 -13.52 -11.77
N GLU A 8 1.26 -13.73 -13.04
CA GLU A 8 0.43 -12.84 -13.83
C GLU A 8 -1.03 -13.30 -13.74
N VAL A 9 -1.82 -12.59 -12.94
CA VAL A 9 -3.24 -12.89 -12.73
C VAL A 9 -4.07 -11.93 -13.57
N THR A 10 -4.76 -12.45 -14.57
CA THR A 10 -5.70 -11.66 -15.37
C THR A 10 -7.12 -11.95 -14.90
N THR A 11 -7.81 -10.92 -14.39
CA THR A 11 -9.25 -11.03 -14.13
C THR A 11 -10.04 -10.30 -15.22
N PRO A 12 -11.06 -10.95 -15.81
CA PRO A 12 -11.96 -10.27 -16.73
C PRO A 12 -12.67 -9.15 -15.99
N HIS A 13 -12.63 -7.94 -16.55
CA HIS A 13 -13.36 -6.80 -16.02
C HIS A 13 -14.21 -6.18 -17.11
N ARG A 14 -15.32 -5.55 -16.69
CA ARG A 14 -16.13 -4.76 -17.61
C ARG A 14 -15.32 -3.53 -18.03
N LYS A 15 -15.28 -3.24 -19.33
CA LYS A 15 -14.72 -1.97 -19.82
C LYS A 15 -15.47 -0.82 -19.14
N ILE A 16 -14.73 0.05 -18.46
CA ILE A 16 -15.30 1.23 -17.82
C ILE A 16 -15.84 2.13 -18.94
N PRO A 17 -17.14 2.52 -18.92
CA PRO A 17 -17.75 3.37 -19.94
C PRO A 17 -17.39 4.84 -19.72
N LEU A 18 -16.11 5.13 -19.46
CA LEU A 18 -15.60 6.49 -19.29
C LEU A 18 -14.60 6.76 -20.41
N GLU A 19 -14.84 7.85 -21.14
CA GLU A 19 -13.89 8.40 -22.09
C GLU A 19 -13.12 9.52 -21.38
N ILE A 20 -11.79 9.43 -21.44
CA ILE A 20 -10.92 10.51 -20.93
C ILE A 20 -10.96 11.62 -21.98
N PRO A 21 -11.35 12.86 -21.62
CA PRO A 21 -11.43 13.95 -22.57
C PRO A 21 -10.09 14.25 -23.25
N ASP A 22 -10.13 14.69 -24.50
CA ASP A 22 -8.94 15.08 -25.25
C ASP A 22 -8.15 16.16 -24.49
N GLY A 23 -6.83 15.93 -24.37
CA GLY A 23 -5.91 16.84 -23.67
C GLY A 23 -5.87 16.67 -22.14
N VAL A 24 -6.65 15.76 -21.56
CA VAL A 24 -6.58 15.43 -20.13
C VAL A 24 -5.77 14.16 -19.93
N ALA A 25 -4.78 14.20 -19.03
CA ALA A 25 -4.03 12.99 -18.72
C ALA A 25 -4.92 12.01 -17.91
N PRO A 26 -4.81 10.68 -18.10
CA PRO A 26 -5.58 9.70 -17.32
C PRO A 26 -5.50 9.92 -15.80
N THR A 27 -4.30 10.28 -15.36
CA THR A 27 -3.96 10.68 -13.99
C THR A 27 -4.84 11.80 -13.45
N GLU A 28 -4.95 12.90 -14.19
CA GLU A 28 -5.77 14.05 -13.82
C GLU A 28 -7.25 13.70 -13.81
N PHE A 29 -7.69 12.91 -14.79
CA PHE A 29 -9.08 12.47 -14.89
C PHE A 29 -9.52 11.62 -13.68
N PHE A 30 -8.76 10.57 -13.35
CA PHE A 30 -9.12 9.66 -12.25
C PHE A 30 -8.98 10.29 -10.86
N ASN A 31 -8.23 11.39 -10.74
CA ASN A 31 -8.13 12.16 -9.50
C ASN A 31 -9.11 13.33 -9.42
N SER A 32 -9.91 13.54 -10.47
CA SER A 32 -10.82 14.68 -10.51
C SER A 32 -11.97 14.52 -9.50
N PRO A 33 -12.50 15.64 -8.97
CA PRO A 33 -13.75 15.63 -8.22
C PRO A 33 -14.91 14.99 -8.99
N CYS A 34 -14.87 15.04 -10.33
CA CYS A 34 -15.87 14.42 -11.18
C CYS A 34 -15.83 12.89 -11.07
N ASN A 35 -14.63 12.30 -11.19
CA ASN A 35 -14.45 10.87 -11.06
C ASN A 35 -14.83 10.38 -9.66
N LEU A 36 -14.44 11.08 -8.58
CA LEU A 36 -14.83 10.67 -7.22
C LEU A 36 -16.33 10.75 -6.98
N ARG A 37 -17.01 11.78 -7.49
CA ARG A 37 -18.48 11.83 -7.43
C ARG A 37 -19.13 10.68 -8.19
N HIS A 38 -18.59 10.33 -9.35
CA HIS A 38 -19.06 9.19 -10.12
C HIS A 38 -18.83 7.89 -9.36
N LEU A 39 -17.63 7.70 -8.80
CA LEU A 39 -17.26 6.54 -7.99
C LEU A 39 -18.19 6.38 -6.79
N THR A 40 -18.46 7.45 -6.05
CA THR A 40 -19.40 7.47 -4.92
C THR A 40 -20.82 7.07 -5.33
N ARG A 41 -21.28 7.48 -6.52
CA ARG A 41 -22.65 7.22 -6.99
C ARG A 41 -22.83 5.82 -7.57
N GLU A 42 -21.91 5.36 -8.41
CA GLU A 42 -22.05 4.13 -9.18
C GLU A 42 -21.45 2.90 -8.49
N ASN A 43 -20.35 3.09 -7.76
CA ASN A 43 -19.54 2.01 -7.18
C ASN A 43 -19.40 2.11 -5.66
N GLY A 44 -19.87 3.21 -5.07
CA GLY A 44 -19.79 3.50 -3.65
C GLY A 44 -20.64 2.52 -2.86
N LEU A 45 -20.05 1.97 -1.80
CA LEU A 45 -20.72 1.08 -0.86
C LEU A 45 -21.03 1.82 0.44
N LEU A 46 -20.10 2.64 0.91
CA LEU A 46 -20.26 3.42 2.14
C LEU A 46 -19.42 4.68 2.09
N SER A 47 -20.01 5.82 2.46
CA SER A 47 -19.32 7.08 2.71
C SER A 47 -19.50 7.49 4.17
N ASN A 48 -18.56 8.24 4.72
CA ASN A 48 -18.68 8.79 6.07
C ASN A 48 -18.41 10.30 6.13
N PRO A 49 -18.75 10.98 7.26
CA PRO A 49 -18.54 12.42 7.41
C PRO A 49 -17.07 12.86 7.36
N GLN A 50 -16.13 11.96 7.66
CA GLN A 50 -14.68 12.23 7.54
C GLN A 50 -14.19 12.16 6.09
N GLY A 51 -15.07 11.93 5.10
CA GLY A 51 -14.72 11.96 3.68
C GLY A 51 -14.12 10.67 3.14
N PHE A 52 -14.15 9.56 3.89
CA PHE A 52 -13.75 8.27 3.34
C PHE A 52 -14.89 7.61 2.57
N LEU A 53 -14.55 7.02 1.43
CA LEU A 53 -15.42 6.25 0.58
C LEU A 53 -14.90 4.81 0.49
N LEU A 54 -15.70 3.85 0.94
CA LEU A 54 -15.57 2.45 0.57
C LEU A 54 -16.29 2.23 -0.76
N TYR A 55 -15.59 1.68 -1.76
CA TYR A 55 -16.16 1.44 -3.08
C TYR A 55 -15.68 0.12 -3.67
N ARG A 56 -16.55 -0.52 -4.47
CA ARG A 56 -16.20 -1.69 -5.25
C ARG A 56 -15.37 -1.29 -6.46
N LYS A 57 -14.23 -1.94 -6.68
CA LYS A 57 -13.43 -1.66 -7.88
C LYS A 57 -14.12 -2.16 -9.15
N ALA A 58 -14.10 -1.33 -10.18
CA ALA A 58 -14.58 -1.69 -11.51
C ALA A 58 -13.56 -2.56 -12.26
N ILE A 59 -12.26 -2.33 -12.02
CA ILE A 59 -11.15 -3.16 -12.51
C ILE A 59 -10.82 -4.16 -11.40
N GLY A 60 -11.00 -5.45 -11.68
CA GLY A 60 -10.67 -6.51 -10.73
C GLY A 60 -9.16 -6.73 -10.69
N HIS A 61 -8.56 -6.54 -9.51
CA HIS A 61 -7.20 -6.98 -9.21
C HIS A 61 -7.21 -8.42 -8.71
N SER A 62 -8.35 -8.89 -8.21
CA SER A 62 -8.52 -10.22 -7.61
C SER A 62 -9.80 -10.92 -8.11
N ASN A 63 -9.88 -12.23 -7.91
CA ASN A 63 -10.98 -13.04 -8.44
C ASN A 63 -12.14 -13.25 -7.45
N LEU A 64 -11.94 -13.06 -6.14
CA LEU A 64 -12.99 -13.30 -5.13
C LEU A 64 -13.55 -12.03 -4.50
N PHE A 65 -12.69 -11.10 -4.11
CA PHE A 65 -13.10 -9.90 -3.40
C PHE A 65 -12.14 -8.76 -3.69
N ASP A 66 -12.66 -7.64 -4.21
CA ASP A 66 -11.88 -6.44 -4.52
C ASP A 66 -12.65 -5.17 -4.16
N THR A 67 -12.17 -4.46 -3.16
CA THR A 67 -12.71 -3.17 -2.72
C THR A 67 -11.60 -2.26 -2.26
N SER A 68 -11.92 -0.98 -2.13
CA SER A 68 -10.99 0.00 -1.60
C SER A 68 -11.65 1.04 -0.74
N ILE A 69 -10.88 1.55 0.21
CA ILE A 69 -11.18 2.80 0.89
C ILE A 69 -10.35 3.88 0.21
N ILE A 70 -11.00 4.95 -0.22
CA ILE A 70 -10.33 6.16 -0.69
C ILE A 70 -10.74 7.34 0.17
N PHE A 71 -9.79 8.20 0.51
CA PHE A 71 -10.08 9.48 1.14
C PHE A 71 -10.38 10.53 0.07
N ASP A 72 -11.59 11.08 0.04
CA ASP A 72 -11.94 12.15 -0.90
C ASP A 72 -11.29 13.46 -0.47
N THR A 73 -10.18 13.77 -1.12
CA THR A 73 -9.44 15.02 -0.92
C THR A 73 -9.62 15.96 -2.10
N SER A 74 -10.59 15.71 -2.98
CA SER A 74 -10.74 16.47 -4.23
C SER A 74 -11.10 17.94 -4.02
N GLN A 75 -11.55 18.31 -2.82
CA GLN A 75 -11.84 19.68 -2.39
C GLN A 75 -10.85 20.21 -1.34
N ARG A 76 -9.80 19.45 -1.01
CA ARG A 76 -8.81 19.79 0.02
C ARG A 76 -7.41 19.42 -0.44
N VAL A 77 -6.53 20.42 -0.50
CA VAL A 77 -5.11 20.17 -0.74
C VAL A 77 -4.49 19.61 0.56
N LEU A 78 -4.16 18.31 0.56
CA LEU A 78 -3.41 17.69 1.65
C LEU A 78 -1.92 17.77 1.47
N ASP A 79 -1.47 17.75 0.22
CA ASP A 79 -0.08 17.96 -0.15
C ASP A 79 -0.02 18.98 -1.29
N PRO A 80 0.50 20.20 -1.05
CA PRO A 80 0.56 21.24 -2.07
C PRO A 80 1.50 20.90 -3.24
N MET A 81 2.38 19.91 -3.07
CA MET A 81 3.23 19.39 -4.14
C MET A 81 2.56 18.26 -4.93
N GLY A 82 1.31 17.93 -4.61
CA GLY A 82 0.56 16.90 -5.31
C GLY A 82 1.16 15.50 -5.15
N ARG A 83 1.87 15.27 -4.04
CA ARG A 83 2.39 13.95 -3.70
C ARG A 83 1.26 13.03 -3.21
N PRO A 84 1.45 11.70 -3.26
CA PRO A 84 0.52 10.76 -2.65
C PRO A 84 0.26 11.12 -1.19
N VAL A 85 -1.00 11.16 -0.81
CA VAL A 85 -1.38 11.42 0.58
C VAL A 85 -1.25 10.13 1.37
N ARG A 86 -0.67 10.25 2.55
CA ARG A 86 -0.39 9.14 3.45
C ARG A 86 -1.10 9.31 4.79
N ARG A 87 -1.10 8.22 5.56
CA ARG A 87 -1.76 8.15 6.86
C ARG A 87 -1.19 9.13 7.89
N ASP A 88 0.09 9.51 7.82
CA ASP A 88 0.71 10.55 8.69
C ASP A 88 0.07 11.93 8.51
N GLN A 89 -0.53 12.18 7.34
CA GLN A 89 -1.19 13.46 7.02
C GLN A 89 -2.66 13.52 7.46
N LEU A 90 -3.18 12.43 8.04
CA LEU A 90 -4.53 12.39 8.60
C LEU A 90 -4.55 12.99 10.00
N SER A 91 -5.61 13.74 10.28
CA SER A 91 -5.99 14.12 11.64
C SER A 91 -6.27 12.88 12.49
N ARG A 92 -6.25 13.04 13.82
CA ARG A 92 -6.54 11.95 14.75
C ARG A 92 -7.90 11.30 14.50
N GLU A 93 -8.93 12.08 14.20
CA GLU A 93 -10.27 11.58 13.92
C GLU A 93 -10.30 10.78 12.60
N GLU A 94 -9.66 11.30 11.55
CA GLU A 94 -9.53 10.61 10.26
C GLU A 94 -8.76 9.28 10.43
N LYS A 95 -7.66 9.25 11.19
CA LYS A 95 -6.90 8.03 11.52
C LYS A 95 -7.78 6.98 12.20
N ILE A 96 -8.59 7.38 13.19
CA ILE A 96 -9.50 6.47 13.91
C ILE A 96 -10.54 5.88 12.96
N THR A 97 -11.17 6.72 12.14
CA THR A 97 -12.19 6.28 11.18
C THR A 97 -11.59 5.33 10.14
N PHE A 98 -10.44 5.68 9.56
CA PHE A 98 -9.72 4.83 8.62
C PHE A 98 -9.35 3.47 9.21
N SER A 99 -8.80 3.45 10.44
CA SER A 99 -8.45 2.21 11.15
C SER A 99 -9.68 1.35 11.41
N ARG A 100 -10.82 1.95 11.79
CA ARG A 100 -12.07 1.21 12.02
C ARG A 100 -12.62 0.60 10.74
N MET A 101 -12.64 1.36 9.64
CA MET A 101 -13.10 0.84 8.34
C MET A 101 -12.21 -0.32 7.88
N THR A 102 -10.89 -0.15 7.93
CA THR A 102 -9.91 -1.19 7.58
C THR A 102 -10.12 -2.45 8.41
N LYS A 103 -10.28 -2.30 9.73
CA LYS A 103 -10.55 -3.39 10.65
C LYS A 103 -11.81 -4.18 10.30
N VAL A 104 -12.92 -3.48 10.03
CA VAL A 104 -14.21 -4.11 9.72
C VAL A 104 -14.11 -4.94 8.42
N ILE A 105 -13.47 -4.39 7.39
CA ILE A 105 -13.31 -5.09 6.11
C ILE A 105 -12.36 -6.29 6.26
N MET A 106 -11.26 -6.13 7.00
CA MET A 106 -10.32 -7.23 7.24
C MET A 106 -10.99 -8.37 8.00
N HIS A 107 -11.75 -8.08 9.05
CA HIS A 107 -12.53 -9.10 9.76
C HIS A 107 -13.54 -9.80 8.85
N TYR A 108 -14.26 -9.05 8.03
CA TYR A 108 -15.18 -9.63 7.05
C TYR A 108 -14.45 -10.58 6.09
N MET A 109 -13.31 -10.19 5.53
CA MET A 109 -12.54 -11.05 4.62
C MET A 109 -12.05 -12.31 5.32
N LEU A 110 -11.55 -12.20 6.56
CA LEU A 110 -11.06 -13.36 7.31
C LEU A 110 -12.19 -14.28 7.79
N GLU A 111 -13.37 -13.74 8.11
CA GLU A 111 -14.56 -14.55 8.42
C GLU A 111 -15.07 -15.28 7.18
N LYS A 112 -15.08 -14.58 6.03
CA LYS A 112 -15.59 -15.13 4.76
C LYS A 112 -14.61 -16.12 4.11
N TYR A 113 -13.32 -15.90 4.26
CA TYR A 113 -12.23 -16.66 3.66
C TYR A 113 -11.21 -17.10 4.73
N PRO A 114 -11.59 -18.00 5.65
CA PRO A 114 -10.81 -18.27 6.87
C PRO A 114 -9.60 -19.18 6.65
N ASP A 115 -9.58 -19.97 5.57
CA ASP A 115 -8.53 -20.96 5.32
C ASP A 115 -7.40 -20.37 4.45
N PRO A 116 -6.21 -20.09 5.02
CA PRO A 116 -5.09 -19.55 4.27
C PRO A 116 -4.48 -20.55 3.27
N ALA A 117 -4.78 -21.85 3.40
CA ALA A 117 -4.38 -22.84 2.40
C ALA A 117 -5.21 -22.71 1.11
N GLN A 118 -6.44 -22.20 1.20
CA GLN A 118 -7.33 -21.99 0.06
C GLN A 118 -7.30 -20.57 -0.49
N HIS A 119 -7.13 -19.58 0.39
CA HIS A 119 -7.27 -18.17 0.04
C HIS A 119 -6.08 -17.34 0.47
N LEU A 120 -5.69 -16.40 -0.39
CA LEU A 120 -4.72 -15.36 -0.06
C LEU A 120 -5.47 -14.04 0.14
N VAL A 121 -5.43 -13.52 1.37
CA VAL A 121 -6.07 -12.26 1.77
C VAL A 121 -5.01 -11.16 1.85
N PHE A 122 -5.23 -10.07 1.13
CA PHE A 122 -4.39 -8.88 1.15
C PHE A 122 -5.15 -7.67 1.65
N CYS A 123 -4.47 -6.89 2.50
CA CYS A 123 -4.83 -5.54 2.86
C CYS A 123 -3.57 -4.68 2.72
N GLY A 124 -3.65 -3.52 2.08
CA GLY A 124 -2.47 -2.69 1.90
C GLY A 124 -2.78 -1.27 1.47
N GLU A 125 -2.11 -0.32 2.11
CA GLU A 125 -2.13 1.08 1.70
C GLU A 125 -1.25 1.24 0.45
N ALA A 126 -1.83 1.73 -0.65
CA ALA A 126 -1.06 2.07 -1.83
C ALA A 126 -0.31 3.38 -1.55
N SER A 127 0.99 3.26 -1.28
CA SER A 127 1.91 4.39 -1.20
C SER A 127 2.83 4.36 -2.43
N LEU A 128 2.66 5.33 -3.34
CA LEU A 128 3.36 5.35 -4.63
C LEU A 128 4.83 5.81 -4.52
N ASP A 129 5.27 6.28 -3.36
CA ASP A 129 6.58 6.94 -3.25
C ASP A 129 7.77 5.96 -3.23
N ALA A 130 7.65 4.79 -2.60
CA ALA A 130 8.86 4.03 -2.25
C ALA A 130 9.33 2.95 -3.23
N THR A 131 8.53 2.58 -4.21
CA THR A 131 8.86 1.47 -5.13
C THR A 131 8.85 1.87 -6.60
N TRP A 132 8.52 3.13 -6.92
CA TRP A 132 8.41 3.56 -8.30
C TRP A 132 9.65 4.33 -8.76
N PRO A 133 10.31 3.91 -9.86
CA PRO A 133 11.42 4.66 -10.43
C PRO A 133 10.98 6.08 -10.83
N LEU A 134 11.69 7.10 -10.34
CA LEU A 134 11.44 8.52 -10.64
C LEU A 134 11.40 8.85 -12.14
N ASN A 135 11.96 7.96 -12.98
CA ASN A 135 12.06 8.12 -14.43
C ASN A 135 10.96 7.39 -15.22
N LYS A 136 10.01 6.69 -14.57
CA LYS A 136 8.93 5.99 -15.30
C LYS A 136 7.73 6.91 -15.55
N PRO A 137 7.43 7.27 -16.81
CA PRO A 137 6.19 7.95 -17.16
C PRO A 137 4.97 7.02 -16.93
N GLY A 138 3.82 7.59 -16.54
CA GLY A 138 2.54 6.87 -16.52
C GLY A 138 2.03 6.39 -15.15
N VAL A 139 2.49 6.97 -14.03
CA VAL A 139 1.92 6.68 -12.70
C VAL A 139 0.41 6.95 -12.71
N PRO A 140 -0.50 6.02 -12.37
CA PRO A 140 -1.87 6.36 -12.03
C PRO A 140 -1.82 7.14 -10.71
N SER A 141 -1.85 8.46 -10.83
CA SER A 141 -1.48 9.40 -9.77
C SER A 141 -2.55 9.52 -8.69
N ILE A 142 -3.06 8.44 -8.09
CA ILE A 142 -4.04 8.59 -7.00
C ILE A 142 -3.36 9.35 -5.85
N ARG A 143 -3.63 10.65 -5.75
CA ARG A 143 -3.04 11.58 -4.76
C ARG A 143 -3.85 11.55 -3.46
N MET A 144 -4.47 10.42 -3.17
CA MET A 144 -5.40 10.22 -2.09
C MET A 144 -4.95 9.01 -1.29
N ILE A 145 -5.25 9.01 0.01
CA ILE A 145 -5.07 7.79 0.80
C ILE A 145 -5.97 6.73 0.19
N HIS A 146 -5.35 5.60 -0.16
CA HIS A 146 -6.02 4.54 -0.86
C HIS A 146 -5.60 3.20 -0.26
N ASN A 147 -6.54 2.52 0.39
CA ASN A 147 -6.32 1.19 0.96
C ASN A 147 -7.00 0.13 0.09
N HIS A 148 -6.29 -0.94 -0.21
CA HIS A 148 -6.70 -2.03 -1.08
C HIS A 148 -7.03 -3.26 -0.26
N PHE A 149 -8.16 -3.90 -0.57
CA PHE A 149 -8.61 -5.13 0.08
C PHE A 149 -8.91 -6.16 -1.00
N MET A 150 -8.12 -7.23 -1.02
CA MET A 150 -8.14 -8.21 -2.11
C MET A 150 -8.13 -9.63 -1.56
N VAL A 151 -8.92 -10.51 -2.18
CA VAL A 151 -8.87 -11.95 -1.89
C VAL A 151 -8.71 -12.74 -3.19
N PHE A 152 -7.75 -13.65 -3.18
CA PHE A 152 -7.48 -14.58 -4.27
C PHE A 152 -7.77 -16.03 -3.87
N GLU A 153 -8.19 -16.84 -4.83
CA GLU A 153 -8.09 -18.30 -4.70
C GLU A 153 -6.65 -18.74 -4.98
N ASN A 154 -6.07 -19.51 -4.07
CA ASN A 154 -4.70 -20.03 -4.23
C ASN A 154 -4.59 -20.95 -5.45
N SER A 155 -5.65 -21.66 -5.82
CA SER A 155 -5.69 -22.48 -7.04
C SER A 155 -5.51 -21.64 -8.31
N VAL A 156 -6.16 -20.47 -8.37
CA VAL A 156 -6.02 -19.52 -9.48
C VAL A 156 -4.61 -18.95 -9.54
N LEU A 157 -4.04 -18.56 -8.39
CA LEU A 157 -2.66 -18.09 -8.32
C LEU A 157 -1.66 -19.15 -8.79
N ALA A 158 -1.85 -20.41 -8.37
CA ALA A 158 -0.96 -21.51 -8.74
C ALA A 158 -1.05 -21.87 -10.22
N ALA A 159 -2.26 -21.77 -10.80
CA ALA A 159 -2.50 -22.03 -12.23
C ALA A 159 -2.11 -20.86 -13.13
N SER A 160 -1.97 -19.66 -12.58
CA SER A 160 -1.59 -18.45 -13.33
C SER A 160 -0.15 -18.57 -13.86
N PRO A 161 0.12 -18.09 -15.08
CA PRO A 161 1.46 -18.08 -15.64
C PRO A 161 2.41 -17.26 -14.77
N HIS A 162 3.70 -17.58 -14.85
CA HIS A 162 4.72 -16.69 -14.28
C HIS A 162 4.69 -15.37 -15.04
N ALA A 163 4.77 -14.26 -14.31
CA ALA A 163 4.98 -12.96 -14.92
C ALA A 163 6.33 -12.95 -15.65
N ALA A 164 6.42 -12.20 -16.75
CA ALA A 164 7.68 -12.00 -17.45
C ALA A 164 8.71 -11.34 -16.51
N ALA A 165 9.93 -11.88 -16.45
CA ALA A 165 10.97 -11.42 -15.53
C ALA A 165 11.43 -9.97 -15.82
N ASP A 166 11.20 -9.49 -17.04
CA ASP A 166 11.48 -8.13 -17.50
C ASP A 166 10.25 -7.21 -17.47
N ASN A 167 9.11 -7.67 -16.90
CA ASN A 167 7.90 -6.87 -16.83
C ASN A 167 8.16 -5.61 -15.98
N PRO A 168 8.05 -4.41 -16.57
CA PRO A 168 8.36 -3.17 -15.87
C PRO A 168 7.37 -2.85 -14.74
N ASN A 169 6.22 -3.53 -14.67
CA ASN A 169 5.21 -3.34 -13.61
C ASN A 169 5.36 -4.33 -12.45
N LEU A 170 6.30 -5.27 -12.52
CA LEU A 170 6.72 -5.97 -11.31
C LEU A 170 7.24 -4.91 -10.34
N THR A 171 6.70 -4.89 -9.12
CA THR A 171 7.04 -3.94 -8.04
C THR A 171 8.53 -3.95 -7.71
N ASP A 172 9.21 -4.99 -8.19
CA ASP A 172 10.61 -5.30 -8.15
C ASP A 172 11.25 -5.37 -9.55
N SER A 173 10.78 -4.58 -10.53
CA SER A 173 11.31 -4.51 -11.92
C SER A 173 12.83 -4.31 -12.05
N GLY A 174 13.54 -4.16 -10.94
CA GLY A 174 14.69 -5.00 -10.62
C GLY A 174 14.79 -5.03 -9.09
N HIS A 175 15.33 -6.08 -8.49
CA HIS A 175 15.86 -6.07 -7.12
C HIS A 175 17.03 -5.07 -6.94
N ASN A 176 16.99 -3.92 -7.61
CA ASN A 176 18.09 -3.00 -7.90
C ASN A 176 17.68 -1.53 -7.69
N GLY A 177 16.62 -1.26 -6.93
CA GLY A 177 16.39 0.09 -6.42
C GLY A 177 17.43 0.37 -5.35
N LEU A 178 18.19 1.47 -5.47
CA LEU A 178 19.14 1.92 -4.44
C LEU A 178 18.47 1.93 -3.05
N PHE A 179 17.19 2.31 -3.00
CA PHE A 179 16.39 2.25 -1.78
C PHE A 179 16.40 0.86 -1.12
N LEU A 180 16.05 -0.21 -1.85
CA LEU A 180 15.98 -1.57 -1.29
C LEU A 180 17.37 -2.10 -0.89
N GLN A 181 18.37 -1.84 -1.72
CA GLN A 181 19.74 -2.32 -1.49
C GLN A 181 20.36 -1.71 -0.23
N TYR A 182 20.12 -0.43 0.04
CA TYR A 182 20.76 0.27 1.15
C TYR A 182 19.88 0.36 2.40
N LEU A 183 18.56 0.46 2.25
CA LEU A 183 17.70 0.70 3.41
C LEU A 183 17.15 -0.56 4.04
N SER A 184 17.19 -1.74 3.40
CA SER A 184 16.71 -2.98 4.03
C SER A 184 17.35 -3.19 5.41
N ASP A 185 18.67 -3.10 5.50
CA ASP A 185 19.41 -3.28 6.75
C ASP A 185 19.21 -2.12 7.74
N VAL A 186 19.03 -0.89 7.23
CA VAL A 186 18.71 0.29 8.06
C VAL A 186 17.34 0.11 8.71
N TYR A 187 16.34 -0.32 7.95
CA TYR A 187 15.00 -0.59 8.48
C TYR A 187 15.01 -1.72 9.51
N LEU A 188 15.71 -2.83 9.23
CA LEU A 188 15.80 -3.93 10.19
C LEU A 188 16.43 -3.49 11.51
N ARG A 189 17.49 -2.67 11.48
CA ARG A 189 18.07 -2.07 12.68
C ARG A 189 17.12 -1.07 13.36
N PHE A 190 16.37 -0.30 12.58
CA PHE A 190 15.38 0.62 13.12
C PHE A 190 14.28 -0.10 13.92
N PHE A 191 13.88 -1.31 13.51
CA PHE A 191 12.95 -2.11 14.32
C PHE A 191 13.49 -2.43 15.72
N GLU A 192 14.82 -2.51 15.92
CA GLU A 192 15.42 -2.79 17.23
C GLU A 192 15.30 -1.61 18.21
N VAL A 193 15.12 -0.39 17.70
CA VAL A 193 14.93 0.81 18.53
C VAL A 193 13.46 1.12 18.82
N LEU A 194 12.54 0.47 18.10
CA LEU A 194 11.11 0.60 18.36
C LEU A 194 10.67 -0.32 19.49
N ASP A 195 9.97 0.24 20.48
CA ASP A 195 9.33 -0.53 21.57
C ASP A 195 8.01 -1.16 21.11
N LEU A 196 8.14 -2.20 20.27
CA LEU A 196 7.02 -2.91 19.66
C LEU A 196 6.56 -4.08 20.54
N GLU A 197 5.27 -4.12 20.85
CA GLU A 197 4.62 -5.19 21.60
C GLU A 197 3.74 -6.09 20.72
N VAL A 198 3.19 -5.53 19.63
CA VAL A 198 2.24 -6.20 18.74
C VAL A 198 2.90 -6.60 17.44
N LEU A 199 3.74 -5.76 16.86
CA LEU A 199 4.47 -6.03 15.62
C LEU A 199 5.81 -6.69 15.96
N ARG A 200 6.07 -7.85 15.36
CA ARG A 200 7.33 -8.57 15.52
C ARG A 200 8.05 -8.67 14.18
N PRO A 201 9.25 -8.08 14.02
CA PRO A 201 10.02 -8.21 12.79
C PRO A 201 10.24 -9.68 12.40
N LEU A 202 10.15 -9.96 11.10
CA LEU A 202 10.44 -11.25 10.51
C LEU A 202 11.80 -11.20 9.80
N PRO A 203 12.56 -12.30 9.82
CA PRO A 203 13.72 -12.45 8.95
C PRO A 203 13.32 -12.28 7.46
N PRO A 204 14.19 -11.69 6.62
CA PRO A 204 13.87 -11.38 5.22
C PRO A 204 13.28 -12.54 4.40
N ASP A 205 13.71 -13.77 4.67
CA ASP A 205 13.29 -14.96 3.92
C ASP A 205 12.01 -15.62 4.48
N GLU A 206 11.56 -15.26 5.68
CA GLU A 206 10.39 -15.88 6.33
C GLU A 206 9.06 -15.26 5.89
N GLY A 207 9.05 -13.99 5.49
CA GLY A 207 7.85 -13.30 5.02
C GLY A 207 7.36 -13.72 3.63
N ARG A 208 8.14 -14.52 2.91
CA ARG A 208 7.91 -14.84 1.50
C ARG A 208 6.81 -15.89 1.32
N LEU A 209 5.77 -15.55 0.54
CA LEU A 209 4.74 -16.51 0.16
C LEU A 209 5.31 -17.57 -0.79
N SER A 210 5.10 -18.84 -0.49
CA SER A 210 5.63 -19.95 -1.30
C SER A 210 5.09 -19.99 -2.73
N ILE A 211 3.87 -19.50 -2.95
CA ILE A 211 3.17 -19.54 -4.26
C ILE A 211 3.67 -18.50 -5.27
N THR A 212 4.08 -17.33 -4.78
CA THR A 212 4.52 -16.19 -5.60
C THR A 212 5.99 -15.86 -5.42
N GLY A 213 6.59 -16.26 -4.30
CA GLY A 213 7.93 -15.81 -3.93
C GLY A 213 7.98 -14.35 -3.48
N TYR A 214 6.88 -13.70 -3.09
CA TYR A 214 6.85 -12.31 -2.59
C TYR A 214 6.18 -12.18 -1.23
N PRO A 215 6.45 -11.10 -0.47
CA PRO A 215 7.45 -10.05 -0.74
C PRO A 215 8.90 -10.54 -0.67
N GLN A 216 9.84 -9.81 -1.28
CA GLN A 216 11.29 -10.05 -1.21
C GLN A 216 12.01 -8.77 -0.77
N GLY A 217 12.98 -8.89 0.15
CA GLY A 217 13.86 -7.79 0.56
C GLY A 217 13.21 -6.64 1.33
N LEU A 218 11.87 -6.61 1.44
CA LEU A 218 11.18 -5.62 2.25
C LEU A 218 11.13 -6.09 3.71
N PRO A 219 11.40 -5.19 4.67
CA PRO A 219 11.16 -5.47 6.08
C PRO A 219 9.72 -5.96 6.26
N SER A 220 9.60 -7.13 6.87
CA SER A 220 8.32 -7.78 7.11
C SER A 220 8.16 -7.98 8.61
N TRP A 221 6.92 -8.06 9.07
CA TRP A 221 6.63 -8.33 10.47
C TRP A 221 5.38 -9.17 10.60
N GLU A 222 5.35 -9.96 11.67
CA GLU A 222 4.16 -10.65 12.12
C GLU A 222 3.36 -9.75 13.06
N VAL A 223 2.04 -9.83 12.97
CA VAL A 223 1.13 -9.22 13.94
C VAL A 223 0.84 -10.26 15.03
N CYS A 224 1.51 -10.14 16.18
CA CYS A 224 1.34 -11.03 17.32
C CYS A 224 -0.12 -10.98 17.81
N GLY A 225 -0.75 -12.16 17.93
CA GLY A 225 -2.18 -12.28 18.23
C GLY A 225 -3.11 -12.15 17.01
N GLY A 226 -2.54 -12.09 15.80
CA GLY A 226 -3.29 -12.16 14.54
C GLY A 226 -4.33 -11.06 14.37
N ALA A 227 -5.47 -11.43 13.77
CA ALA A 227 -6.54 -10.49 13.43
C ALA A 227 -7.15 -9.76 14.65
N ASP A 228 -7.14 -10.39 15.82
CA ASP A 228 -7.68 -9.79 17.03
C ASP A 228 -6.87 -8.58 17.49
N SER A 229 -5.57 -8.54 17.16
CA SER A 229 -4.71 -7.41 17.48
C SER A 229 -5.07 -6.14 16.70
N LEU A 230 -5.77 -6.25 15.56
CA LEU A 230 -6.32 -5.09 14.83
C LEU A 230 -7.38 -4.32 15.64
N ASN A 231 -7.95 -4.95 16.69
CA ASN A 231 -8.88 -4.31 17.63
C ASN A 231 -8.16 -3.46 18.69
N LYS A 232 -6.85 -3.64 18.85
CA LYS A 232 -6.05 -2.94 19.86
C LYS A 232 -5.55 -1.62 19.27
N GLY A 233 -5.74 -0.52 19.98
CA GLY A 233 -5.16 0.77 19.59
C GLY A 233 -3.64 0.69 19.39
N LYS A 234 -2.98 -0.14 20.21
CA LYS A 234 -1.52 -0.37 20.16
C LYS A 234 -1.04 -0.83 18.78
N PHE A 235 -1.77 -1.72 18.09
CA PHE A 235 -1.41 -2.12 16.71
C PHE A 235 -1.27 -0.90 15.79
N TRP A 236 -2.25 -0.01 15.81
CA TRP A 236 -2.26 1.18 14.95
C TRP A 236 -1.22 2.21 15.37
N THR A 237 -0.89 2.29 16.66
CA THR A 237 0.22 3.12 17.15
C THR A 237 1.55 2.60 16.62
N GLU A 238 1.81 1.29 16.73
CA GLU A 238 3.04 0.68 16.24
C GLU A 238 3.15 0.73 14.72
N TYR A 239 2.05 0.55 14.00
CA TYR A 239 2.01 0.73 12.55
C TYR A 239 2.37 2.18 12.15
N ASP A 240 1.85 3.18 12.86
CA ASP A 240 2.20 4.59 12.65
C ASP A 240 3.69 4.84 12.93
N MET A 241 4.28 4.26 13.98
CA MET A 241 5.73 4.37 14.29
C MET A 241 6.61 3.82 13.17
N VAL A 242 6.27 2.64 12.64
CA VAL A 242 6.98 2.04 11.50
C VAL A 242 6.88 2.93 10.26
N LEU A 243 5.69 3.47 9.98
CA LEU A 243 5.47 4.37 8.85
C LEU A 243 6.25 5.69 9.00
N GLU A 244 6.31 6.27 10.19
CA GLU A 244 7.05 7.52 10.45
C GLU A 244 8.55 7.34 10.21
N GLY A 245 9.17 6.30 10.77
CA GLY A 245 10.58 6.00 10.49
C GLY A 245 10.83 5.69 9.01
N PHE A 246 9.85 5.07 8.34
CA PHE A 246 9.91 4.87 6.90
C PHE A 246 10.01 6.16 6.12
N LEU A 247 9.21 7.15 6.50
CA LEU A 247 9.22 8.46 5.85
C LEU A 247 10.49 9.24 6.14
N ASP A 248 11.03 9.13 7.35
CA ASP A 248 12.28 9.77 7.72
C ASP A 248 13.44 9.27 6.87
N PHE A 249 13.65 7.95 6.77
CA PHE A 249 14.72 7.39 5.94
C PHE A 249 14.52 7.65 4.46
N TYR A 250 13.27 7.56 3.98
CA TYR A 250 12.96 7.89 2.59
C TYR A 250 13.29 9.35 2.27
N ARG A 251 12.80 10.30 3.09
CA ARG A 251 13.03 11.74 2.87
C ARG A 251 14.51 12.10 3.00
N ALA A 252 15.19 11.54 4.00
CA ALA A 252 16.62 11.72 4.17
C ALA A 252 17.36 11.21 2.94
N PHE A 253 17.17 9.95 2.54
CA PHE A 253 17.84 9.37 1.37
C PHE A 253 17.70 10.24 0.11
N PHE A 254 16.48 10.67 -0.21
CA PHE A 254 16.26 11.52 -1.39
C PHE A 254 16.81 12.94 -1.24
N ALA A 255 16.72 13.55 -0.06
CA ALA A 255 17.33 14.86 0.17
C ALA A 255 18.86 14.80 0.02
N LEU A 256 19.49 13.79 0.63
CA LEU A 256 20.92 13.56 0.58
C LEU A 256 21.41 13.34 -0.86
N VAL A 257 20.72 12.48 -1.62
CA VAL A 257 21.07 12.15 -3.01
C VAL A 257 20.81 13.33 -3.96
N ALA A 258 19.73 14.09 -3.76
CA ALA A 258 19.36 15.18 -4.67
C ALA A 258 20.12 16.49 -4.41
N ALA A 259 20.49 16.77 -3.16
CA ALA A 259 21.09 18.05 -2.78
C ALA A 259 22.61 18.01 -2.56
N GLU A 260 23.25 16.84 -2.63
CA GLU A 260 24.64 16.62 -2.19
C GLU A 260 24.89 17.19 -0.77
N ASP A 261 23.86 17.13 0.07
CA ASP A 261 23.81 17.76 1.38
C ASP A 261 23.66 16.67 2.43
N THR A 262 24.40 16.73 3.54
CA THR A 262 24.35 15.72 4.61
C THR A 262 23.44 16.10 5.78
N ARG A 263 22.65 17.17 5.65
CA ARG A 263 21.79 17.65 6.72
C ARG A 263 20.55 16.76 6.88
N ILE A 264 20.39 16.23 8.09
CA ILE A 264 19.19 15.50 8.51
C ILE A 264 17.97 16.45 8.46
N PRO A 265 16.82 16.02 7.92
CA PRO A 265 15.59 16.82 7.92
C PRO A 265 15.21 17.29 9.34
N HIS A 266 14.95 18.58 9.49
CA HIS A 266 14.66 19.19 10.80
C HIS A 266 13.38 18.62 11.45
N ASP A 267 12.43 18.15 10.64
CA ASP A 267 11.15 17.59 11.06
C ASP A 267 11.14 16.07 11.14
N ALA A 268 12.32 15.42 11.09
CA ALA A 268 12.42 13.98 11.28
C ALA A 268 11.92 13.56 12.67
N ALA A 269 11.12 12.50 12.73
CA ALA A 269 10.63 11.92 13.98
C ALA A 269 11.73 11.15 14.73
N TYR A 270 12.65 10.53 13.98
CA TYR A 270 13.76 9.72 14.47
C TYR A 270 15.11 10.22 13.94
N PRO A 271 15.50 11.48 14.25
CA PRO A 271 16.70 12.10 13.67
C PRO A 271 17.98 11.32 14.01
N ASP A 272 18.07 10.77 15.23
CA ASP A 272 19.24 10.01 15.68
C ASP A 272 19.39 8.63 15.01
N GLN A 273 18.39 8.20 14.23
CA GLN A 273 18.38 6.92 13.53
C GLN A 273 18.70 7.07 12.03
N ILE A 274 18.77 8.29 11.52
CA ILE A 274 19.11 8.58 10.13
C ILE A 274 20.64 8.55 9.99
N GLU A 275 21.15 7.61 9.18
CA GLU A 275 22.59 7.42 8.87
C GLU A 275 23.00 8.05 7.54
#